data_AF-A0A971J2G5-F1
#
_entry.id   AF-A0A971J2G5-F1
#
_cell.length_a   1.000
_cell.length_b   1.000
_cell.length_c   1.000
_cell.angle_alpha   90.00
_cell.angle_beta   90.00
_cell.angle_gamma   90.00
#
_symmetry.space_group_name_H-M   'P 1'
#
loop_
_entity.id
_entity.type
_entity.pdbx_description
1 polymer ?
#
loop_
_entity_poly.entity_id
_entity_poly.type
_entity_poly.pdbx_seq_one_letter_code
_entity_poly.pdbx_strand_id
1 'polypeptide(L)'
;MNMFEKAFYLGLGVFSVTRERIEKLVNELMEKGEISREEAGQVIEDLIQKGEEERKAIRKLVQEELGNLKKDMPTVTRAEFEELRARVEQLEKRMEQSE
;
A
#
# COMPACT_ATOMS: atom_id res chain seq x y z
N MET A 1 -6.01 -22.00 -1.90
CA MET A 1 -5.81 -20.67 -1.27
C MET A 1 -4.67 -19.99 -2.01
N ASN A 2 -5.00 -19.01 -2.85
CA ASN A 2 -4.01 -18.36 -3.73
C ASN A 2 -3.06 -17.47 -2.92
N MET A 3 -1.83 -17.25 -3.38
CA MET A 3 -0.87 -16.34 -2.72
C MET A 3 -1.45 -14.93 -2.51
N PHE A 4 -2.27 -14.47 -3.45
CA PHE A 4 -2.99 -13.20 -3.36
C PHE A 4 -3.94 -13.14 -2.16
N GLU A 5 -4.67 -14.22 -1.93
CA GLU A 5 -5.61 -14.36 -0.81
C GLU A 5 -4.86 -14.30 0.52
N LYS A 6 -3.73 -15.03 0.62
CA LYS A 6 -2.87 -15.00 1.81
C LYS A 6 -2.30 -13.61 2.06
N ALA A 7 -1.80 -12.93 1.02
CA ALA A 7 -1.27 -11.57 1.13
C ALA A 7 -2.36 -10.56 1.54
N PHE A 8 -3.58 -10.72 1.01
CA PHE A 8 -4.72 -9.89 1.37
C PHE A 8 -5.13 -10.07 2.84
N TYR A 9 -5.24 -11.32 3.32
CA TYR A 9 -5.54 -11.61 4.72
C TYR A 9 -4.44 -11.17 5.68
N LEU A 10 -3.16 -11.33 5.31
CA LEU A 10 -2.02 -10.79 6.07
C LEU A 10 -2.07 -9.26 6.14
N GLY A 11 -2.37 -8.62 5.01
CA GLY A 11 -2.57 -7.17 4.93
C GLY A 11 -3.67 -6.72 5.90
N LEU A 12 -4.84 -7.34 5.87
CA LEU A 12 -5.94 -7.03 6.78
C LEU A 12 -5.53 -7.20 8.25
N GLY A 13 -4.73 -8.21 8.60
CA GLY A 13 -4.20 -8.40 9.95
C GLY A 13 -3.32 -7.23 10.42
N VAL A 14 -2.35 -6.81 9.61
CA VAL A 14 -1.46 -5.68 9.92
C VAL A 14 -2.20 -4.33 9.93
N PHE A 15 -3.22 -4.16 9.08
CA PHE A 15 -4.08 -2.98 9.09
C PHE A 15 -5.10 -2.97 10.24
N SER A 16 -5.47 -4.14 10.79
CA SER A 16 -6.43 -4.27 11.90
C SER A 16 -5.87 -3.89 13.28
N VAL A 17 -4.55 -3.73 13.41
CA VAL A 17 -3.94 -3.20 14.64
C VAL A 17 -4.33 -1.72 14.78
N THR A 18 -5.27 -1.46 15.69
CA THR A 18 -5.76 -0.13 16.03
C THR A 18 -5.20 0.31 17.39
N ARG A 19 -5.23 1.61 17.67
CA ARG A 19 -4.89 2.16 18.99
C ARG A 19 -5.63 1.44 20.13
N GLU A 20 -6.93 1.21 19.96
CA GLU A 20 -7.76 0.50 20.97
C GLU A 20 -7.27 -0.94 21.25
N ARG A 21 -6.79 -1.65 20.22
CA ARG A 21 -6.21 -3.00 20.39
C ARG A 21 -4.88 -2.94 21.14
N ILE A 22 -4.05 -1.95 20.85
CA ILE A 22 -2.76 -1.73 21.53
C ILE A 22 -3.01 -1.36 23.00
N GLU A 23 -3.93 -0.43 23.27
CA GLU A 23 -4.32 -0.02 24.63
C GLU A 23 -4.82 -1.22 25.44
N LYS A 24 -5.68 -2.07 24.87
CA LYS A 24 -6.14 -3.31 25.53
C LYS A 24 -4.98 -4.24 25.89
N LEU A 25 -4.05 -4.43 24.95
CA LEU A 25 -2.90 -5.32 25.14
C LEU A 25 -1.95 -4.79 26.23
N VAL A 26 -1.70 -3.48 26.24
CA VAL A 26 -0.88 -2.83 27.27
C VAL A 26 -1.58 -2.85 28.63
N ASN A 27 -2.91 -2.69 28.67
CA ASN A 27 -3.69 -2.84 29.91
C ASN A 27 -3.58 -4.27 30.48
N GLU A 28 -3.67 -5.30 29.63
CA GLU A 28 -3.48 -6.68 30.07
C GLU A 28 -2.06 -6.93 30.61
N LEU A 29 -1.04 -6.29 30.03
CA LEU A 29 0.34 -6.38 30.52
C LEU A 29 0.53 -5.65 31.86
N MET A 30 -0.15 -4.51 32.05
CA MET A 30 -0.19 -3.84 33.35
C MET A 30 -0.88 -4.68 34.42
N GLU A 31 -2.00 -5.32 34.11
CA GLU A 31 -2.73 -6.20 35.05
C GLU A 31 -1.88 -7.41 35.47
N LYS A 32 -1.03 -7.90 34.57
CA LYS A 32 -0.07 -8.97 34.86
C LYS A 32 1.17 -8.49 35.62
N GLY A 33 1.33 -7.18 35.82
CA GLY A 33 2.50 -6.58 36.46
C GLY A 33 3.75 -6.56 35.59
N GLU A 34 3.62 -6.80 34.29
CA GLU A 34 4.73 -6.82 33.31
C GLU A 34 5.11 -5.40 32.86
N ILE A 35 4.21 -4.43 33.01
CA ILE A 35 4.41 -3.02 32.66
C ILE A 35 3.88 -2.13 33.79
N SER A 36 4.61 -1.09 34.16
CA SER A 36 4.13 -0.09 35.11
C SER A 36 3.16 0.91 34.46
N ARG A 37 2.36 1.60 35.28
CA ARG A 37 1.42 2.61 34.77
C ARG A 37 2.16 3.78 34.12
N GLU A 38 3.34 4.09 34.63
CA GLU A 38 4.22 5.14 34.12
C GLU A 38 4.78 4.80 32.73
N GLU A 39 5.04 3.52 32.46
CA GLU A 39 5.60 3.05 31.18
C GLU A 39 4.54 2.79 30.10
N ALA A 40 3.29 2.51 30.51
CA ALA A 40 2.22 2.12 29.59
C ALA A 40 1.96 3.13 28.46
N GLY A 41 1.96 4.43 28.77
CA GLY A 41 1.76 5.48 27.77
C GLY A 41 2.85 5.49 26.69
N GLN A 42 4.11 5.35 27.13
CA GLN A 42 5.26 5.35 26.23
C GLN A 42 5.27 4.09 25.35
N VAL A 43 4.94 2.92 25.90
CA VAL A 43 4.83 1.68 25.13
C VAL A 43 3.73 1.76 24.08
N ILE A 44 2.58 2.38 24.38
CA ILE A 44 1.50 2.59 23.41
C ILE A 44 1.98 3.46 22.25
N GLU A 45 2.63 4.59 22.53
CA GLU A 45 3.15 5.49 21.51
C GLU A 45 4.22 4.81 20.64
N ASP A 46 5.17 4.12 21.25
CA ASP A 46 6.24 3.39 20.53
C ASP A 46 5.67 2.32 19.60
N LEU A 47 4.65 1.57 20.04
CA LEU A 47 4.00 0.54 19.23
C LEU A 47 3.21 1.14 18.06
N ILE A 48 2.53 2.27 18.28
CA ILE A 48 1.82 2.99 17.20
C ILE A 48 2.84 3.50 16.18
N GLN A 49 3.88 4.18 16.63
CA GLN A 49 4.90 4.77 15.75
C GLN A 49 5.60 3.69 14.91
N LYS A 50 6.08 2.61 15.55
CA LYS A 50 6.68 1.48 14.83
C LYS A 50 5.71 0.87 13.82
N GLY A 51 4.43 0.72 14.20
CA GLY A 51 3.40 0.23 13.30
C GLY A 51 3.21 1.12 12.06
N GLU A 52 3.26 2.44 12.22
CA GLU A 52 3.17 3.39 11.10
C GLU A 52 4.39 3.35 10.17
N GLU A 53 5.59 3.23 10.74
CA GLU A 53 6.84 3.09 10.00
C GLU A 53 6.87 1.80 9.15
N GLU A 54 6.51 0.67 9.76
CA GLU A 54 6.40 -0.63 9.06
C GLU A 54 5.35 -0.58 7.95
N ARG A 55 4.17 0.03 8.21
CA ARG A 55 3.15 0.23 7.17
C ARG A 55 3.68 1.06 6.01
N LYS A 56 4.52 2.07 6.27
CA LYS A 56 5.13 2.89 5.22
C LYS A 56 6.16 2.09 4.41
N ALA A 57 6.99 1.28 5.07
CA ALA A 57 7.95 0.40 4.42
C ALA A 57 7.26 -0.61 3.50
N ILE A 58 6.20 -1.28 3.98
CA ILE A 58 5.40 -2.22 3.18
C ILE A 58 4.76 -1.52 1.98
N ARG A 59 4.16 -0.33 2.17
CA ARG A 59 3.59 0.44 1.04
C ARG A 59 4.64 0.75 -0.02
N LYS A 60 5.85 1.13 0.39
CA LYS A 60 6.95 1.43 -0.52
C LYS A 60 7.38 0.19 -1.28
N LEU A 61 7.56 -0.94 -0.60
CA LEU A 61 7.89 -2.22 -1.22
C LEU A 61 6.84 -2.62 -2.26
N VAL A 62 5.55 -2.54 -1.90
CA VAL A 62 4.46 -2.86 -2.85
C VAL A 62 4.48 -1.91 -4.06
N GLN A 63 4.72 -0.62 -3.86
CA GLN A 63 4.82 0.35 -4.96
C GLN A 63 6.00 0.06 -5.89
N GLU A 64 7.15 -0.32 -5.33
CA GLU A 64 8.35 -0.68 -6.08
C GLU A 64 8.14 -1.97 -6.88
N GLU A 65 7.60 -3.02 -6.25
CA GLU A 65 7.29 -4.29 -6.92
C GLU A 65 6.25 -4.12 -8.03
N LEU A 66 5.18 -3.37 -7.78
CA LEU A 66 4.20 -3.04 -8.83
C LEU A 66 4.82 -2.17 -9.94
N GLY A 67 5.75 -1.29 -9.60
CA GLY A 67 6.51 -0.49 -10.56
C GLY A 67 7.43 -1.34 -11.44
N ASN A 68 8.09 -2.35 -10.87
CA ASN A 68 8.95 -3.28 -11.60
C ASN A 68 8.13 -4.21 -12.49
N LEU A 69 6.99 -4.73 -12.00
CA LEU A 69 6.05 -5.50 -12.83
C LEU A 69 5.55 -4.70 -14.04
N LYS A 70 5.32 -3.38 -13.90
CA LYS A 70 4.99 -2.48 -15.02
C LYS A 70 6.14 -2.27 -16.01
N LYS A 71 7.40 -2.43 -15.59
CA LYS A 71 8.56 -2.33 -16.48
C LYS A 71 8.75 -3.62 -17.28
N ASP A 72 8.47 -4.77 -16.67
CA ASP A 72 8.66 -6.09 -17.28
C ASP A 72 7.44 -6.54 -18.12
N MET A 73 6.26 -5.95 -17.91
CA MET A 73 5.14 -6.00 -18.86
C MET A 73 5.08 -4.70 -19.67
N PRO A 74 5.36 -4.70 -20.99
CA PRO A 74 5.12 -3.53 -21.84
C PRO A 74 3.61 -3.28 -21.94
N THR A 75 3.07 -2.58 -20.94
CA THR A 75 1.66 -2.22 -20.83
C THR A 75 1.54 -0.73 -21.08
N VAL A 76 0.83 -0.39 -22.16
CA VAL A 76 0.54 1.00 -22.51
C VAL A 76 -0.55 1.50 -21.55
N THR A 77 -0.32 2.65 -20.91
CA THR A 77 -1.35 3.28 -20.09
C THR A 77 -2.53 3.72 -20.97
N ARG A 78 -3.72 3.85 -20.39
CA ARG A 78 -4.88 4.38 -21.14
C ARG A 78 -4.58 5.75 -21.74
N ALA A 79 -3.85 6.60 -21.02
CA ALA A 79 -3.48 7.94 -21.49
C ALA A 79 -2.58 7.88 -22.74
N GLU A 80 -1.52 7.06 -22.71
CA GLU A 80 -0.62 6.86 -23.85
C GLU A 80 -1.37 6.26 -25.06
N PHE A 81 -2.34 5.37 -24.83
CA PHE A 81 -3.17 4.80 -25.89
C PHE A 81 -4.07 5.87 -26.56
N GLU A 82 -4.75 6.71 -25.76
CA GLU A 82 -5.59 7.77 -26.32
C GLU A 82 -4.76 8.84 -27.04
N GLU A 83 -3.57 9.16 -26.55
CA GLU A 83 -2.64 10.07 -27.25
C GLU A 83 -2.24 9.49 -28.62
N LEU A 84 -1.87 8.20 -28.66
CA LEU A 84 -1.53 7.54 -29.91
C LEU A 84 -2.71 7.50 -30.87
N ARG A 85 -3.92 7.20 -30.37
CA ARG A 85 -5.16 7.21 -31.15
C ARG A 85 -5.44 8.59 -31.76
N ALA A 86 -5.34 9.65 -30.97
CA ALA A 86 -5.55 11.01 -31.46
C ALA A 86 -4.54 11.41 -32.53
N ARG A 87 -3.27 10.98 -32.39
CA ARG A 87 -2.24 11.18 -33.42
C ARG A 87 -2.54 10.42 -34.70
N VAL A 88 -3.04 9.19 -34.60
CA VAL A 88 -3.47 8.39 -35.76
C VAL A 88 -4.63 9.08 -36.48
N GLU A 89 -5.68 9.48 -35.75
CA GLU A 89 -6.83 10.19 -36.34
C GLU A 89 -6.43 11.51 -37.03
N GLN A 90 -5.45 12.24 -36.49
CA GLN A 90 -4.90 13.44 -37.15
C GLN A 90 -4.13 13.13 -38.43
N LEU A 91 -3.35 12.04 -38.44
CA LEU A 91 -2.60 11.63 -39.62
C LEU A 91 -3.55 11.16 -40.73
N GLU A 92 -4.57 10.37 -40.40
CA GLU A 92 -5.60 9.93 -41.34
C GLU A 92 -6.29 11.12 -42.00
N LYS A 93 -6.74 12.11 -41.22
CA LYS A 93 -7.35 13.34 -41.75
C LYS A 93 -6.42 14.12 -42.69
N ARG A 94 -5.11 14.17 -42.38
CA ARG A 94 -4.13 14.88 -43.22
C ARG A 94 -3.88 14.14 -44.54
N MET A 95 -3.98 12.82 -44.56
CA MET A 95 -3.85 12.02 -45.78
C MET A 95 -5.08 12.19 -46.67
N GLU A 96 -6.28 12.18 -46.10
CA GLU A 96 -7.53 12.46 -46.84
C GLU A 96 -7.58 13.87 -47.45
N GLN A 97 -6.91 14.85 -46.83
CA GLN A 97 -6.81 16.21 -47.35
C GLN A 97 -5.72 16.40 -48.41
N SER A 98 -4.84 15.40 -48.58
CA SER A 98 -3.73 15.42 -49.52
C SER A 98 -4.01 14.62 -50.80
N GLU A 99 -5.15 13.94 -50.89
CA GLU A 99 -5.76 13.38 -52.10
C GLU A 99 -6.79 14.35 -52.70
#